data_AF-A0A932TLY2-F1
#
_entry.id   AF-A0A932TLY2-F1
#
_cell.length_a   1.000
_cell.length_b   1.000
_cell.length_c   1.000
_cell.angle_alpha   90.00
_cell.angle_beta   90.00
_cell.angle_gamma   90.00
#
_symmetry.space_group_name_H-M   'P 1'
#
loop_
_entity.id
_entity.type
_entity.pdbx_description
1 polymer ?
#
loop_
_entity_poly.entity_id
_entity_poly.type
_entity_poly.pdbx_seq_one_letter_code
_entity_poly.pdbx_strand_id
1 'polypeptide(L)' 'TGMCGGCRVTVDGTVKYACVDGPEFDGHAVDFDELRARLAMYRQQEEVSRGRRCEPSMVPVK' A
#
# COMPACT_ATOMS: atom_id res chain seq x y z
N THR A 1 1.54 14.49 5.64
CA THR A 1 2.71 15.39 5.54
C THR A 1 3.34 15.41 4.15
N GLY A 2 3.11 14.42 3.28
CA GLY A 2 3.51 14.50 1.86
C GLY A 2 4.98 14.23 1.54
N MET A 3 5.80 13.89 2.54
CA MET A 3 7.25 13.87 2.36
C MET A 3 7.82 12.54 1.84
N CYS A 4 7.09 11.43 1.95
CA CYS A 4 7.63 10.09 1.66
C CYS A 4 7.15 9.47 0.33
N GLY A 5 6.08 9.98 -0.28
CA GLY A 5 5.49 9.38 -1.49
C GLY A 5 4.93 7.96 -1.33
N GLY A 6 4.86 7.43 -0.10
CA GLY A 6 4.31 6.09 0.16
C GLY A 6 2.83 5.96 -0.24
N CYS A 7 2.08 7.05 -0.11
CA CYS A 7 0.66 7.13 -0.49
C CYS A 7 0.43 7.68 -1.91
N ARG A 8 1.42 7.59 -2.81
CA ARG A 8 1.23 8.08 -4.18
C ARG A 8 0.12 7.31 -4.90
N VAL A 9 -0.65 8.05 -5.69
CA VAL A 9 -1.73 7.57 -6.55
C VAL A 9 -1.69 8.33 -7.87
N THR A 10 -1.91 7.62 -8.98
CA THR A 10 -2.02 8.26 -10.29
C THR A 10 -3.49 8.59 -10.55
N VAL A 11 -3.79 9.87 -10.71
CA VAL A 11 -5.13 10.40 -10.98
C VAL A 11 -5.05 11.27 -12.23
N ASP A 12 -5.81 10.93 -13.25
CA ASP A 12 -5.81 11.63 -14.55
C ASP A 12 -4.40 11.78 -15.16
N GLY A 13 -3.62 10.68 -15.12
CA GLY A 13 -2.25 10.64 -15.63
C GLY A 13 -1.21 11.40 -14.79
N THR A 14 -1.60 12.01 -13.67
CA THR A 14 -0.70 12.78 -12.80
C THR A 14 -0.51 12.08 -11.46
N VAL A 15 0.73 12.05 -10.97
CA VAL A 15 1.03 11.53 -9.63
C VAL A 15 0.59 12.53 -8.56
N LYS A 16 -0.25 12.07 -7.63
CA LYS A 16 -0.77 12.79 -6.46
C LYS A 16 -0.45 12.03 -5.18
N TYR A 17 -0.47 12.69 -4.03
CA TYR A 17 -0.24 12.08 -2.73
C TYR A 17 -1.51 12.05 -1.90
N ALA A 18 -2.07 10.87 -1.67
CA ALA A 18 -3.36 10.74 -0.98
C ALA A 18 -3.38 11.34 0.45
N CYS A 19 -2.24 11.42 1.13
CA CYS A 19 -2.15 12.04 2.47
C CYS A 19 -2.07 13.57 2.49
N VAL A 20 -2.04 14.22 1.32
CA VAL A 20 -2.00 15.69 1.17
C VAL A 20 -3.08 16.16 0.20
N ASP A 21 -3.15 15.52 -0.98
CA ASP A 21 -4.09 15.84 -2.05
C ASP A 21 -5.44 15.08 -1.93
N GLY A 22 -5.51 14.08 -1.04
CA GLY A 22 -6.67 13.20 -0.85
C GLY A 22 -7.22 13.24 0.58
N PRO A 23 -7.89 12.17 1.07
CA PRO A 23 -7.93 10.79 0.55
C PRO A 23 -8.99 10.54 -0.54
N GLU A 24 -9.86 11.51 -0.78
CA GLU A 24 -10.97 11.42 -1.73
C GLU A 24 -10.55 11.93 -3.12
N PHE A 25 -10.84 11.14 -4.15
CA PHE A 25 -10.57 11.46 -5.56
C PHE A 25 -11.76 11.04 -6.41
N ASP A 26 -11.86 11.58 -7.63
CA ASP A 26 -12.79 11.02 -8.62
C ASP A 26 -12.34 9.60 -8.97
N GLY A 27 -13.14 8.62 -8.56
CA GLY A 27 -12.84 7.21 -8.78
C GLY A 27 -12.65 6.86 -10.25
N HIS A 28 -13.29 7.57 -11.20
CA HIS A 28 -13.12 7.28 -12.63
C HIS A 28 -11.77 7.74 -13.18
N ALA A 29 -11.12 8.69 -12.51
CA ALA A 29 -9.82 9.22 -12.89
C ALA A 29 -8.66 8.48 -12.20
N VAL A 30 -8.93 7.59 -11.23
CA VAL A 30 -7.91 6.85 -10.49
C VAL A 30 -7.44 5.62 -11.28
N ASP A 31 -6.12 5.45 -11.39
CA ASP A 31 -5.53 4.19 -11.86
C ASP A 31 -5.59 3.12 -10.76
N PHE A 32 -6.63 2.29 -10.80
CA PHE A 32 -6.81 1.19 -9.85
C PHE A 32 -5.88 0.00 -10.08
N ASP A 33 -5.30 -0.16 -11.27
CA ASP A 33 -4.36 -1.25 -11.54
C ASP A 33 -3.02 -0.95 -10.85
N GLU A 34 -2.51 0.27 -11.01
CA GLU A 34 -1.33 0.75 -10.28
C GLU A 34 -1.57 0.69 -8.76
N LEU A 35 -2.70 1.21 -8.29
CA LEU A 35 -3.02 1.25 -6.86
C LEU A 35 -3.05 -0.16 -6.24
N ARG A 36 -3.70 -1.13 -6.90
CA ARG A 36 -3.77 -2.53 -6.41
C ARG A 36 -2.40 -3.19 -6.38
N ALA A 37 -1.56 -2.98 -7.40
CA ALA A 37 -0.20 -3.50 -7.42
C ALA A 37 0.64 -2.93 -6.26
N ARG A 38 0.50 -1.64 -5.96
CA ARG A 38 1.19 -0.99 -4.82
C ARG A 38 0.76 -1.57 -3.48
N LEU A 39 -0.54 -1.76 -3.27
CA LEU A 39 -1.07 -2.32 -2.03
C LEU A 39 -0.63 -3.77 -1.80
N ALA A 40 -0.30 -4.51 -2.86
CA ALA A 40 0.17 -5.89 -2.74
C ALA A 40 1.66 -6.02 -2.35
N MET A 41 2.43 -4.92 -2.34
CA MET A 41 3.89 -4.94 -2.16
C MET A 41 4.34 -5.64 -0.88
N TYR A 42 3.58 -5.49 0.22
CA TYR A 42 3.97 -5.99 1.54
C TYR A 42 3.27 -7.29 1.96
N ARG A 43 2.57 -7.97 1.05
CA ARG A 43 1.80 -9.18 1.38
C ARG A 43 2.62 -10.28 2.06
N GLN A 44 3.86 -10.49 1.64
CA GLN A 44 4.73 -11.50 2.26
C GLN A 44 5.08 -11.11 3.71
N GLN A 45 5.42 -9.86 3.95
CA GLN A 45 5.72 -9.34 5.29
C GLN A 45 4.47 -9.35 6.18
N GLU A 46 3.31 -9.04 5.61
CA GLU A 46 2.01 -9.14 6.29
C GLU A 46 1.69 -10.59 6.68
N GLU A 47 1.92 -11.57 5.80
CA GLU A 47 1.73 -12.99 6.08
C GLU A 47 2.65 -13.47 7.21
N VAL A 48 3.94 -13.10 7.16
CA VAL A 48 4.90 -13.38 8.25
C VAL A 48 4.44 -12.76 9.56
N SER A 49 3.97 -11.51 9.55
CA SER A 49 3.46 -10.83 10.76
C SER A 49 2.20 -11.49 11.31
N ARG A 50 1.28 -11.92 10.43
CA ARG A 50 0.07 -12.66 10.80
C ARG A 50 0.41 -14.01 11.43
N GLY A 51 1.36 -14.75 10.86
CA GLY A 51 1.87 -16.00 11.44
C GLY A 51 2.51 -15.80 12.81
N ARG A 52 3.33 -14.74 12.97
CA ARG A 52 3.92 -14.36 14.27
C ARG A 52 2.89 -14.00 15.33
N ARG A 53 1.73 -13.47 14.94
CA ARG A 53 0.65 -13.12 15.88
C ARG A 53 -0.11 -14.36 16.38
N CYS A 54 -0.05 -15.47 15.65
CA CYS A 54 -0.79 -16.70 15.96
C CYS A 54 0.08 -17.85 16.48
N GLU A 55 1.41 -17.72 16.61
CA GLU A 55 2.26 -18.80 17.12
C GLU A 55 3.22 -18.33 18.23
N PRO A 56 3.21 -18.96 19.43
CA PRO A 56 4.14 -18.67 20.52
C PRO A 56 5.51 -19.39 20.42
N SER A 57 5.99 -19.81 19.25
CA SER A 57 7.34 -20.38 19.14
C SER A 57 7.94 -20.32 17.73
N MET A 58 9.00 -19.53 17.59
CA MET A 58 10.07 -19.58 16.58
C MET A 58 10.00 -20.65 15.47
N VAL A 59 9.96 -20.21 14.20
CA VAL A 59 10.57 -20.96 13.09
C VAL A 59 11.36 -20.00 12.20
N PRO A 60 12.60 -20.34 11.79
CA PRO A 60 13.45 -19.49 10.98
C PRO A 60 12.92 -19.37 9.55
N VAL A 61 12.90 -18.15 9.04
CA VAL A 61 12.84 -17.90 7.60
C VAL A 61 14.17 -18.41 7.03
N LYS A 62 14.06 -19.27 6.02
CA LYS A 62 15.17 -19.97 5.35
C LYS A 62 16.27 -19.01 4.87
#